data_AF-F6BCX4-F1
#
_entry.id   AF-F6BCX4-F1
#
_cell.length_a   1.000
_cell.length_b   1.000
_cell.length_c   1.000
_cell.angle_alpha   90.00
_cell.angle_beta   90.00
_cell.angle_gamma   90.00
#
_symmetry.space_group_name_H-M   'P 1'
#
loop_
_entity.id
_entity.type
_entity.pdbx_description
1 polymer ?
#
loop_
_entity_poly.entity_id
_entity_poly.type
_entity_poly.pdbx_seq_one_letter_code
_entity_poly.pdbx_strand_id
1 'polypeptide(L)'
;MDIDEVIKLISNAKEENFQKTKHFKIRYKCRNKKLPEESEFINILLTKKPVGILKQGVDKFKVYYELDEEYDMIVILSIKNTNPLKINLITVFPSKRSRRERDDDNK
;
A
#
# COMPACT_ATOMS: atom_id res chain seq x y z
N MET A 1 8.09 -9.85 -11.39
CA MET A 1 8.33 -8.66 -10.55
C MET A 1 9.10 -9.00 -9.30
N ASP A 2 10.30 -8.43 -9.21
CA ASP A 2 11.04 -8.26 -7.97
C ASP A 2 10.58 -6.98 -7.24
N ILE A 3 11.18 -6.68 -6.08
CA ILE A 3 10.80 -5.52 -5.27
C ILE A 3 11.26 -4.21 -5.92
N ASP A 4 12.41 -4.19 -6.58
CA ASP A 4 12.97 -2.98 -7.20
C ASP A 4 12.14 -2.50 -8.38
N GLU A 5 11.63 -3.43 -9.19
CA GLU A 5 10.68 -3.18 -10.28
C GLU A 5 9.37 -2.61 -9.72
N VAL A 6 8.87 -3.16 -8.62
CA VAL A 6 7.65 -2.67 -7.96
C VAL A 6 7.83 -1.24 -7.44
N ILE A 7 8.98 -0.92 -6.83
CA ILE A 7 9.28 0.44 -6.37
C ILE A 7 9.27 1.40 -7.56
N LYS A 8 9.95 1.06 -8.65
CA LYS A 8 9.97 1.88 -9.88
C LYS A 8 8.58 2.09 -10.45
N LEU A 9 7.74 1.06 -10.48
CA LEU A 9 6.38 1.14 -10.99
C LEU A 9 5.49 2.03 -10.11
N ILE A 10 5.59 1.92 -8.78
CA ILE A 10 4.84 2.76 -7.85
C ILE A 10 5.31 4.22 -7.95
N SER A 11 6.61 4.47 -8.00
CA SER A 11 7.16 5.84 -8.08
C SER A 11 6.83 6.56 -9.39
N ASN A 12 6.61 5.82 -10.49
CA ASN A 12 6.23 6.39 -11.79
C ASN A 12 4.70 6.32 -12.03
N ALA A 13 3.93 5.77 -11.10
CA ALA A 13 2.49 5.65 -11.25
C ALA A 13 1.81 7.02 -11.17
N LYS A 14 0.75 7.17 -11.95
CA LYS A 14 -0.19 8.29 -11.89
C LYS A 14 -1.50 7.84 -11.27
N GLU A 15 -2.33 8.78 -10.86
CA GLU A 15 -3.65 8.49 -10.28
C GLU A 15 -4.49 7.53 -11.15
N GLU A 16 -4.46 7.72 -12.47
CA GLU A 16 -5.15 6.89 -13.46
C GLU A 16 -4.71 5.41 -13.47
N ASN A 17 -3.50 5.11 -12.98
CA ASN A 17 -3.02 3.73 -12.89
C ASN A 17 -3.64 2.97 -11.70
N PHE A 18 -4.19 3.67 -10.71
CA PHE A 18 -4.75 3.06 -9.50
C PHE A 18 -6.23 2.70 -9.66
N GLN A 19 -6.52 1.40 -9.63
CA GLN A 19 -7.87 0.86 -9.73
C GLN A 19 -8.39 0.40 -8.37
N LYS A 20 -9.42 1.07 -7.87
CA LYS A 20 -10.08 0.72 -6.60
C LYS A 20 -11.02 -0.47 -6.82
N THR A 21 -10.64 -1.64 -6.31
CA THR A 21 -11.50 -2.83 -6.35
C THR A 21 -12.75 -2.63 -5.48
N LYS A 22 -13.80 -3.41 -5.73
CA LYS A 22 -15.01 -3.41 -4.88
C LYS A 22 -14.68 -3.71 -3.41
N HIS A 23 -13.77 -4.65 -3.17
CA HIS A 23 -13.34 -5.00 -1.81
C HIS A 23 -12.64 -3.82 -1.13
N PHE A 24 -11.77 -3.11 -1.84
CA PHE A 24 -11.11 -1.92 -1.32
C PHE A 24 -12.11 -0.84 -0.91
N LYS A 25 -13.06 -0.48 -1.79
CA LYS A 25 -14.06 0.57 -1.51
C LYS A 25 -14.86 0.27 -0.25
N ILE A 26 -15.30 -0.97 -0.07
CA ILE A 26 -16.04 -1.41 1.12
C ILE A 26 -15.16 -1.26 2.36
N ARG A 27 -13.94 -1.79 2.31
CA ARG A 27 -13.01 -1.77 3.45
C ARG A 27 -12.56 -0.36 3.83
N TYR A 28 -12.36 0.51 2.85
CA TYR A 28 -12.03 1.91 3.03
C TYR A 28 -13.14 2.61 3.82
N LYS A 29 -14.40 2.48 3.34
CA LYS A 29 -15.57 3.08 3.99
C LYS A 29 -15.75 2.60 5.43
N CYS A 30 -15.54 1.30 5.69
CA CYS A 30 -15.62 0.75 7.05
C CYS A 30 -14.53 1.26 8.00
N ARG A 31 -13.40 1.76 7.48
CA ARG A 31 -12.21 2.13 8.26
C ARG A 31 -11.88 3.63 8.21
N ASN A 32 -12.77 4.44 7.64
CA ASN A 32 -12.56 5.86 7.39
C ASN A 32 -12.13 6.66 8.62
N LYS A 33 -12.51 6.23 9.84
CA LYS A 33 -12.12 6.92 11.08
C LYS A 33 -10.63 6.87 11.42
N LYS A 34 -9.85 5.99 10.77
CA LYS A 34 -8.42 5.78 11.02
C LYS A 34 -7.58 5.80 9.74
N LEU A 35 -8.18 6.19 8.62
CA LEU A 35 -7.50 6.33 7.34
C LEU A 35 -7.68 7.78 6.89
N PRO A 36 -6.73 8.30 6.10
CA PRO A 36 -6.85 9.64 5.56
C PRO A 36 -8.07 9.73 4.63
N GLU A 37 -8.45 10.95 4.25
CA GLU A 37 -9.49 11.11 3.22
C GLU A 37 -9.01 10.54 1.87
N GLU A 38 -9.94 10.24 0.96
CA GLU A 38 -9.62 9.57 -0.30
C GLU A 38 -8.61 10.36 -1.17
N SER A 39 -8.70 11.69 -1.15
CA SER A 39 -7.76 12.60 -1.82
C SER A 39 -6.35 12.52 -1.21
N GLU A 40 -6.26 12.60 0.11
CA GLU A 40 -5.00 12.50 0.84
C GLU A 40 -4.37 11.10 0.73
N PHE A 41 -5.19 10.04 0.73
CA PHE A 41 -4.75 8.68 0.49
C PHE A 41 -4.06 8.52 -0.86
N ILE A 42 -4.69 9.03 -1.93
CA ILE A 42 -4.08 9.00 -3.27
C ILE A 42 -2.80 9.84 -3.29
N ASN A 43 -2.81 11.01 -2.64
CA ASN A 43 -1.61 11.84 -2.53
C ASN A 43 -0.46 11.10 -1.84
N ILE A 44 -0.73 10.35 -0.77
CA ILE A 44 0.28 9.52 -0.09
C ILE A 44 0.87 8.47 -1.03
N LEU A 45 0.02 7.77 -1.80
CA LEU A 45 0.50 6.75 -2.76
C LEU A 45 1.39 7.32 -3.86
N LEU A 46 1.16 8.57 -4.27
CA LEU A 46 1.89 9.24 -5.34
C LEU A 46 3.16 9.94 -4.87
N THR A 47 3.15 10.51 -3.66
CA THR A 47 4.21 11.42 -3.18
C THR A 47 5.12 10.80 -2.13
N LYS A 48 4.59 9.91 -1.28
CA LYS A 48 5.38 9.30 -0.21
C LYS A 48 6.04 8.02 -0.71
N LYS A 49 7.29 7.83 -0.29
CA LYS A 49 7.98 6.55 -0.49
C LYS A 49 7.40 5.50 0.48
N PRO A 50 7.16 4.27 0.03
CA PRO A 50 6.87 3.17 0.93
C PRO A 50 7.99 2.96 1.96
N VAL A 51 7.62 2.70 3.22
CA VAL A 51 8.57 2.33 4.27
C VAL A 51 8.86 0.82 4.28
N GLY A 52 8.10 0.05 3.51
CA GLY A 52 8.31 -1.38 3.34
C GLY A 52 7.46 -1.95 2.22
N ILE A 53 7.94 -3.03 1.61
CA ILE A 53 7.21 -3.80 0.59
C ILE A 53 7.45 -5.28 0.88
N LEU A 54 6.36 -6.04 0.94
CA LEU A 54 6.39 -7.48 1.11
C LEU A 54 5.66 -8.15 -0.05
N LYS A 55 6.35 -9.05 -0.76
CA LYS A 55 5.76 -9.87 -1.82
C LYS A 55 4.85 -10.94 -1.20
N GLN A 56 3.59 -10.99 -1.63
CA GLN A 56 2.59 -11.98 -1.18
C GLN A 56 2.22 -13.01 -2.25
N GLY A 57 2.70 -12.84 -3.48
CA GLY A 57 2.43 -13.71 -4.61
C GLY A 57 3.12 -13.18 -5.86
N VAL A 58 2.78 -13.74 -7.03
CA VAL A 58 3.39 -13.37 -8.32
C VAL A 58 3.23 -11.87 -8.60
N ASP A 59 1.99 -11.38 -8.50
CA ASP A 59 1.61 -9.99 -8.81
C ASP A 59 0.98 -9.26 -7.62
N LYS A 60 1.19 -9.75 -6.39
CA LYS A 60 0.52 -9.24 -5.19
C LYS A 60 1.55 -8.77 -4.17
N PHE A 61 1.38 -7.54 -3.72
CA PHE A 61 2.33 -6.88 -2.82
C PHE A 61 1.59 -6.21 -1.67
N LYS A 62 2.20 -6.26 -0.51
CA LYS A 62 1.77 -5.55 0.69
C LYS A 62 2.75 -4.40 0.90
N VAL A 63 2.24 -3.18 0.77
CA VAL A 63 3.02 -1.95 0.82
C VAL A 63 2.68 -1.20 2.09
N TYR A 64 3.70 -0.70 2.77
CA TYR A 64 3.59 0.00 4.03
C TYR A 64 3.91 1.47 3.81
N TYR A 65 3.03 2.34 4.28
CA TYR A 65 3.24 3.79 4.30
C TYR A 65 3.13 4.27 5.74
N GLU A 66 3.96 5.23 6.11
CA GLU A 66 3.83 5.92 7.39
C GLU A 66 2.56 6.77 7.40
N LEU A 67 1.70 6.52 8.39
CA LEU A 67 0.47 7.27 8.60
C LEU A 67 0.68 8.36 9.66
N ASP A 68 1.12 7.94 10.85
CA ASP A 68 1.48 8.79 11.98
C ASP A 68 2.57 8.10 12.84
N GLU A 69 2.91 8.66 14.00
CA GLU A 69 3.96 8.13 14.90
C GLU A 69 3.65 6.70 15.40
N GLU A 70 2.38 6.33 15.53
CA GLU A 70 1.93 5.05 16.10
C GLU A 70 1.50 4.03 15.04
N TYR A 71 1.05 4.49 13.88
CA TYR A 71 0.39 3.67 12.87
C TYR A 71 1.05 3.76 11.49
N ASP A 72 1.03 2.62 10.81
CA ASP A 72 1.31 2.46 9.40
C ASP A 72 0.01 2.22 8.64
N MET A 73 -0.09 2.82 7.47
CA MET A 73 -1.10 2.49 6.49
C MET A 73 -0.60 1.34 5.61
N ILE A 74 -1.26 0.19 5.74
CA ILE A 74 -0.96 -0.99 4.93
C ILE A 74 -1.91 -1.03 3.74
N VAL A 75 -1.33 -1.09 2.55
CA VAL A 75 -2.05 -1.21 1.27
C VAL A 75 -1.67 -2.52 0.62
N ILE A 76 -2.65 -3.38 0.39
CA ILE A 76 -2.47 -4.58 -0.43
C ILE A 76 -2.86 -4.21 -1.85
N LEU A 77 -1.89 -4.34 -2.76
CA LEU A 77 -2.06 -4.03 -4.16
C LEU A 77 -1.66 -5.20 -5.05
N SER A 78 -2.20 -5.22 -6.26
CA SER A 78 -1.76 -6.12 -7.31
C SER A 78 -1.36 -5.35 -8.55
N ILE A 79 -0.12 -5.55 -9.00
CA ILE A 79 0.46 -4.82 -10.12
C ILE A 79 0.44 -5.72 -11.34
N LYS A 80 -0.25 -5.27 -12.38
CA LYS A 80 -0.18 -5.87 -13.71
C LYS A 80 0.63 -4.94 -14.59
N ASN A 81 1.83 -5.37 -14.95
CA ASN A 81 2.71 -4.63 -15.86
C ASN A 81 2.20 -4.78 -17.31
N THR A 82 1.09 -4.11 -17.60
CA THR A 82 0.47 -4.00 -18.93
C THR A 82 0.64 -2.58 -19.45
N ASN A 83 0.32 -2.35 -20.73
CA ASN A 83 0.19 -0.99 -21.26
C ASN A 83 -1.30 -0.68 -21.52
N PRO A 84 -1.94 0.22 -20.76
CA PRO A 84 -1.39 1.02 -19.66
C PRO A 84 -1.17 0.19 -18.37
N LEU A 85 -0.27 0.68 -17.49
CA LEU A 85 0.03 0.08 -16.19
C LEU A 85 -1.24 0.03 -15.32
N LYS A 86 -1.48 -1.10 -14.67
CA LYS A 86 -2.65 -1.30 -13.81
C LYS A 86 -2.23 -1.71 -12.40
N ILE A 87 -2.51 -0.86 -11.42
CA ILE A 87 -2.29 -1.10 -10.00
C ILE A 87 -3.65 -1.27 -9.32
N ASN A 88 -4.02 -2.51 -9.02
CA ASN A 88 -5.28 -2.81 -8.36
C ASN A 88 -5.14 -2.67 -6.85
N LEU A 89 -5.87 -1.73 -6.25
CA LEU A 89 -5.97 -1.58 -4.81
C LEU A 89 -6.97 -2.63 -4.28
N ILE A 90 -6.46 -3.62 -3.56
CA ILE A 90 -7.24 -4.77 -3.08
C ILE A 90 -7.85 -4.45 -1.71
N THR A 91 -7.04 -4.01 -0.76
CA THR A 91 -7.51 -3.62 0.57
C THR A 91 -6.55 -2.62 1.22
N VAL A 92 -7.06 -1.87 2.20
CA VAL A 92 -6.29 -0.97 3.04
C VAL A 92 -6.73 -1.09 4.49
N PHE A 93 -5.77 -0.97 5.40
CA PHE A 93 -6.02 -0.92 6.84
C PHE A 93 -4.86 -0.27 7.59
N PRO A 94 -5.13 0.45 8.69
CA PRO A 94 -4.09 0.90 9.60
C PRO A 94 -3.54 -0.29 10.40
N SER A 95 -2.26 -0.23 10.77
CA SER A 95 -1.57 -1.21 11.60
C SER A 95 -0.65 -0.49 12.57
N LYS A 96 -0.60 -0.90 13.84
CA LYS A 96 0.38 -0.33 14.78
C LYS A 96 1.80 -0.60 14.30
N ARG A 97 2.66 0.41 14.44
CA ARG A 97 4.08 0.41 14.05
C ARG A 97 4.90 -0.61 14.85
N SER A 98 4.48 -0.97 16.06
CA SER A 98 5.18 -1.96 16.91
C SER A 98 5.37 -3.33 16.25
N ARG A 99 4.63 -3.66 15.19
CA ARG A 99 4.88 -4.88 14.39
C ARG A 99 6.10 -4.82 13.47
N ARG A 100 6.89 -3.73 13.49
CA ARG A 100 8.21 -3.65 12.87
C ARG A 100 9.35 -4.07 13.80
N GLU A 101 9.08 -4.21 15.10
CA GLU A 101 10.01 -4.88 16.01
C GLU A 101 10.07 -6.33 15.56
N ARG A 102 11.23 -6.73 15.02
CA ARG A 102 11.56 -8.14 14.96
C ARG A 102 11.61 -8.61 16.41
N ASP A 103 10.99 -9.75 16.70
CA ASP A 103 11.40 -10.58 17.82
C ASP A 103 12.84 -11.08 17.53
N ASP A 104 13.82 -10.18 17.56
CA ASP A 104 15.24 -10.51 17.62
C ASP A 104 15.73 -10.47 19.08
N ASP A 105 14.83 -10.50 20.08
CA ASP A 105 15.16 -10.83 21.47
C ASP A 105 15.05 -12.34 21.68
N ASN A 106 16.10 -13.02 21.24
CA ASN A 106 16.41 -14.35 21.75
C ASN A 106 17.91 -14.40 22.06
N LYS A 107 18.29 -13.81 23.20
CA LYS A 107 19.45 -14.27 23.98
C LYS A 107 19.46 -13.78 25.43
#